data_AF-A0A0Q6DPP7-F1
#
_entry.id   AF-A0A0Q6DPP7-F1
#
_cell.length_a   1.000
_cell.length_b   1.000
_cell.length_c   1.000
_cell.angle_alpha   90.00
_cell.angle_beta   90.00
_cell.angle_gamma   90.00
#
_symmetry.space_group_name_H-M   'P 1'
#
loop_
_entity.id
_entity.type
_entity.pdbx_description
1 polymer ?
#
loop_
_entity_poly.entity_id
_entity_poly.type
_entity_poly.pdbx_seq_one_letter_code
_entity_poly.pdbx_strand_id
1 'polypeptide(L)'
;MFHTVAEAGADSLIARGDDTSSRIAWKQVYRALDHGTLRSACLNGKTMEALPTTFRDIAAVILRFQSKRHLADYDPDVQFSQADAIEAIDDCEAAILAFAAAPEAERRAFVAFVLFKTR
;
A
#
# COMPACT_ATOMS: atom_id res chain seq x y z
N MET A 1 -2.64 -6.06 -1.26
CA MET A 1 -1.61 -5.01 -1.16
C MET A 1 -2.13 -3.70 -0.54
N PHE A 2 -3.05 -2.95 -1.15
CA PHE A 2 -3.52 -1.65 -0.61
C PHE A 2 -3.99 -1.75 0.85
N HIS A 3 -4.87 -2.71 1.13
CA HIS A 3 -5.38 -2.93 2.49
C HIS A 3 -4.30 -3.37 3.47
N THR A 4 -3.27 -4.09 3.02
CA THR A 4 -2.10 -4.45 3.84
C THR A 4 -1.39 -3.19 4.36
N VAL A 5 -1.21 -2.18 3.51
CA VAL A 5 -0.59 -0.90 3.90
C VAL A 5 -1.52 -0.08 4.80
N ALA A 6 -2.82 -0.03 4.48
CA ALA A 6 -3.82 0.67 5.28
C ALA A 6 -3.95 0.08 6.69
N GLU A 7 -4.00 -1.25 6.79
CA GLU A 7 -4.03 -2.00 8.03
C GLU A 7 -2.76 -1.80 8.84
N ALA A 8 -1.59 -1.92 8.21
CA ALA A 8 -0.31 -1.64 8.87
C ALA A 8 -0.23 -0.21 9.41
N GLY A 9 -0.84 0.76 8.71
CA GLY A 9 -0.96 2.14 9.18
C GLY A 9 -1.83 2.29 10.42
N ALA A 10 -3.00 1.65 10.40
CA ALA A 10 -3.90 1.65 11.54
C ALA A 10 -3.29 0.96 12.75
N ASP A 11 -2.68 -0.21 12.56
CA ASP A 11 -2.02 -0.98 13.62
C ASP A 11 -0.78 -0.29 14.19
N SER A 12 -0.08 0.51 13.38
CA SER A 12 1.09 1.27 13.84
C SER A 12 0.73 2.46 14.73
N LEU A 13 -0.45 3.06 14.53
CA LEU A 13 -0.86 4.29 15.22
C LEU A 13 -1.83 4.02 16.36
N ILE A 14 -2.69 3.01 16.23
CA ILE A 14 -3.76 2.70 17.18
C ILE A 14 -3.61 1.25 17.62
N ALA A 15 -3.36 1.04 18.92
CA ALA A 15 -3.39 -0.30 19.49
C ALA A 15 -4.78 -0.91 19.29
N ARG A 16 -4.84 -2.18 18.85
CA ARG A 16 -6.11 -2.91 18.76
C ARG A 16 -6.68 -3.08 20.17
N GLY A 17 -7.78 -2.40 20.44
CA GLY A 17 -8.53 -2.48 21.69
C GLY A 17 -10.01 -2.68 21.39
N ASP A 18 -10.71 -3.30 22.33
CA ASP A 18 -12.14 -3.60 22.20
C ASP A 18 -13.05 -2.41 22.52
N ASP A 19 -12.48 -1.35 23.11
CA ASP A 19 -13.23 -0.16 23.42
C ASP A 19 -13.65 0.60 22.15
N THR A 20 -14.79 1.28 22.25
CA THR A 20 -15.41 1.99 21.13
C THR A 20 -14.49 3.07 20.54
N SER A 21 -13.68 3.74 21.37
CA SER A 21 -12.84 4.86 20.92
C SER A 21 -11.66 4.36 20.07
N SER A 22 -10.97 3.32 20.52
CA SER A 22 -9.88 2.68 19.77
C SER A 22 -10.36 2.13 18.43
N ARG A 23 -11.55 1.49 18.40
CA ARG A 23 -12.14 0.98 17.16
C ARG A 23 -12.49 2.07 16.16
N ILE A 24 -12.98 3.22 16.61
CA ILE A 24 -13.29 4.37 15.75
C ILE A 24 -11.99 4.97 15.20
N ALA A 25 -11.00 5.21 16.07
CA ALA A 25 -9.72 5.79 15.68
C ALA A 25 -8.97 4.88 14.69
N TRP A 26 -8.93 3.57 14.94
CA TRP A 26 -8.32 2.59 14.05
C TRP A 26 -8.96 2.62 12.65
N LYS A 27 -10.30 2.62 12.58
CA LYS A 27 -11.04 2.72 11.32
C LYS A 27 -10.77 4.03 10.59
N GLN A 28 -10.60 5.12 11.32
CA GLN A 28 -10.27 6.42 10.74
C GLN A 28 -8.89 6.38 10.08
N VAL A 29 -7.87 5.84 10.75
CA VAL A 29 -6.52 5.72 10.18
C VAL A 29 -6.51 4.77 8.97
N TYR A 30 -7.17 3.61 9.09
CA TYR A 30 -7.30 2.67 7.97
C TYR A 30 -7.90 3.33 6.72
N ARG A 31 -8.90 4.20 6.90
CA ARG A 31 -9.57 4.93 5.82
C ARG A 31 -8.86 6.21 5.39
N ALA A 32 -7.85 6.66 6.14
CA ALA A 32 -7.11 7.87 5.82
C ALA A 32 -6.16 7.66 4.64
N LEU A 33 -5.74 6.42 4.38
CA LEU A 33 -4.99 6.09 3.17
C LEU A 33 -5.92 6.21 1.96
N ASP A 34 -5.58 7.09 1.03
CA ASP A 34 -6.28 7.19 -0.25
C ASP A 34 -5.35 6.81 -1.42
N HIS A 35 -5.94 6.33 -2.51
CA HIS A 35 -5.18 5.88 -3.67
C HIS A 35 -4.35 6.98 -4.33
N GLY A 36 -4.76 8.25 -4.23
CA GLY A 36 -4.08 9.39 -4.84
C GLY A 36 -2.83 9.79 -4.06
N THR A 37 -2.94 9.90 -2.73
CA THR A 37 -1.80 10.18 -1.84
C THR A 37 -0.80 9.04 -1.85
N LEU A 38 -1.28 7.79 -1.79
CA LEU A 38 -0.41 6.61 -1.89
C LEU A 38 0.38 6.62 -3.19
N ARG A 39 -0.28 6.88 -4.34
CA ARG A 39 0.38 7.00 -5.64
C ARG A 39 1.45 8.10 -5.63
N SER A 40 1.08 9.27 -5.12
CA SER A 40 1.97 10.43 -5.09
C SER A 40 3.21 10.20 -4.23
N ALA A 41 3.04 9.51 -3.09
CA ALA A 41 4.15 9.12 -2.23
C ALA A 41 5.06 8.09 -2.91
N CYS A 42 4.49 7.07 -3.57
CA CYS A 42 5.25 6.05 -4.30
C CYS A 42 6.03 6.62 -5.50
N LEU A 43 5.57 7.74 -6.08
CA LEU A 43 6.26 8.44 -7.17
C LEU A 43 7.26 9.50 -6.69
N ASN A 44 7.33 9.78 -5.39
CA ASN A 44 8.27 10.75 -4.86
C ASN A 44 9.67 10.13 -4.80
N GLY A 45 10.44 10.30 -5.88
CA GLY A 45 11.78 9.72 -6.04
C GLY A 45 12.71 10.00 -4.85
N LYS A 46 12.75 11.26 -4.37
CA LYS A 46 13.61 11.64 -3.24
C LYS A 46 13.27 10.87 -1.96
N THR A 47 11.97 10.74 -1.64
CA THR A 47 11.54 10.00 -0.44
C THR A 47 11.74 8.49 -0.61
N MET A 48 11.46 7.95 -1.80
CA MET A 48 11.61 6.52 -2.08
C MET A 48 13.09 6.08 -2.13
N GLU A 49 14.00 6.94 -2.60
CA GLU A 49 15.44 6.70 -2.57
C GLU A 49 15.99 6.58 -1.15
N ALA A 50 15.40 7.30 -0.18
CA ALA A 50 15.77 7.23 1.23
C ALA A 50 15.28 5.95 1.93
N LEU A 51 14.37 5.20 1.30
CA LEU A 51 13.86 3.94 1.84
C LEU A 51 14.67 2.72 1.36
N PRO A 52 14.61 1.59 2.08
CA PRO A 52 15.20 0.33 1.64
C PRO A 52 14.66 -0.13 0.27
N THR A 53 15.46 -0.89 -0.47
CA THR A 53 15.10 -1.41 -1.80
C THR A 53 13.75 -2.14 -1.80
N THR A 54 13.48 -2.94 -0.75
CA THR A 54 12.22 -3.66 -0.56
C THR A 54 10.99 -2.74 -0.68
N PHE A 55 11.05 -1.52 -0.14
CA PHE A 55 9.93 -0.59 -0.20
C PHE A 55 9.81 0.13 -1.56
N ARG A 56 10.91 0.28 -2.31
CA ARG A 56 10.87 0.74 -3.69
C ARG A 56 10.22 -0.30 -4.60
N ASP A 57 10.56 -1.59 -4.41
CA ASP A 57 9.97 -2.69 -5.15
C ASP A 57 8.47 -2.80 -4.85
N ILE A 58 8.10 -2.69 -3.57
CA ILE A 58 6.69 -2.63 -3.13
C ILE A 58 5.96 -1.43 -3.75
N ALA A 59 6.57 -0.24 -3.76
CA ALA A 59 6.00 0.94 -4.39
C ALA A 59 5.74 0.73 -5.90
N ALA A 60 6.68 0.09 -6.60
CA ALA A 60 6.53 -0.28 -8.01
C ALA A 60 5.36 -1.24 -8.22
N VAL A 61 5.19 -2.25 -7.34
CA VAL A 61 4.02 -3.14 -7.36
C VAL A 61 2.73 -2.35 -7.13
N ILE A 62 2.66 -1.49 -6.12
CA ILE A 62 1.46 -0.67 -5.85
C ILE A 62 1.06 0.15 -7.08
N LEU A 63 2.02 0.82 -7.72
CA LEU A 63 1.77 1.63 -8.93
C LEU A 63 1.30 0.76 -10.10
N ARG A 64 1.92 -0.41 -10.31
CA ARG A 64 1.54 -1.37 -11.35
C ARG A 64 0.09 -1.84 -11.16
N PHE A 65 -0.31 -2.19 -9.94
CA PHE A 65 -1.68 -2.67 -9.66
C PHE A 65 -2.71 -1.56 -9.74
N GLN A 66 -2.36 -0.33 -9.35
CA GLN A 66 -3.24 0.81 -9.57
C GLN A 66 -3.47 1.06 -11.06
N SER A 67 -2.44 0.91 -11.89
CA SER A 67 -2.55 1.00 -13.35
C SER A 67 -3.38 -0.15 -13.93
N LYS A 68 -3.11 -1.40 -13.54
CA LYS A 68 -3.89 -2.58 -13.99
C LYS A 68 -5.37 -2.44 -13.62
N ARG A 69 -5.69 -1.96 -12.41
CA ARG A 69 -7.07 -1.68 -11.99
C ARG A 69 -7.71 -0.59 -12.84
N HIS A 70 -6.99 0.51 -13.11
CA HIS A 70 -7.54 1.59 -13.93
C HIS A 70 -7.86 1.13 -15.36
N LEU A 71 -6.97 0.32 -15.96
CA LEU A 71 -7.25 -0.31 -17.26
C LEU A 71 -8.48 -1.21 -17.18
N ALA A 72 -8.53 -2.12 -16.20
CA ALA A 72 -9.66 -3.04 -16.05
C ALA A 72 -11.02 -2.34 -15.80
N ASP A 73 -11.01 -1.22 -15.08
CA ASP A 73 -12.23 -0.49 -14.72
C ASP A 73 -12.73 0.45 -15.83
N TYR A 74 -11.82 0.99 -16.66
CA TYR A 74 -12.14 2.13 -17.53
C TYR A 74 -11.77 1.96 -19.01
N ASP A 75 -10.90 1.02 -19.37
CA ASP A 75 -10.53 0.78 -20.75
C ASP A 75 -11.42 -0.35 -21.32
N PRO A 76 -12.37 -0.05 -22.24
CA PRO A 76 -13.26 -1.07 -22.79
C PRO A 76 -12.55 -2.03 -23.77
N ASP A 77 -11.38 -1.63 -24.29
CA ASP A 77 -10.65 -2.39 -25.30
C ASP A 77 -9.59 -3.31 -24.68
N VAL A 78 -9.21 -3.09 -23.41
CA VAL A 78 -8.26 -3.96 -22.72
C VAL A 78 -8.88 -5.32 -22.43
N GLN A 79 -8.10 -6.39 -22.66
CA GLN A 79 -8.48 -7.75 -22.35
C GLN A 79 -7.38 -8.38 -21.48
N PHE A 80 -7.79 -9.06 -20.40
CA PHE A 80 -6.87 -9.79 -19.54
C PHE A 80 -7.12 -11.28 -19.70
N SER A 81 -6.06 -12.04 -19.89
CA SER A 81 -6.11 -13.49 -19.87
C SER A 81 -6.14 -14.02 -18.44
N GLN A 82 -6.47 -15.31 -18.30
CA GLN A 82 -6.33 -16.00 -17.01
C GLN A 82 -4.88 -16.00 -16.51
N ALA A 83 -3.90 -16.09 -17.41
CA ALA A 83 -2.48 -16.05 -17.06
C ALA A 83 -2.09 -14.68 -16.48
N ASP A 84 -2.59 -13.58 -17.03
CA ASP A 84 -2.33 -12.22 -16.51
C ASP A 84 -2.88 -12.04 -15.09
N ALA A 85 -4.04 -12.66 -14.82
CA ALA A 85 -4.65 -12.64 -13.49
C ALA A 85 -3.85 -13.45 -12.47
N ILE A 86 -3.35 -14.64 -12.86
CA ILE A 86 -2.50 -15.47 -12.00
C ILE A 86 -1.19 -14.74 -11.68
N GLU A 87 -0.51 -14.19 -12.68
CA GLU A 87 0.71 -13.40 -12.47
C GLU A 87 0.45 -12.21 -11.53
N ALA A 88 -0.69 -11.52 -11.68
CA ALA A 88 -1.07 -10.45 -10.77
C ALA A 88 -1.38 -10.94 -9.34
N ILE A 89 -1.87 -12.17 -9.16
CA ILE A 89 -2.05 -12.71 -7.81
C ILE A 89 -0.67 -12.98 -7.20
N ASP A 90 0.19 -13.70 -7.92
CA ASP A 90 1.53 -14.08 -7.46
C ASP A 90 2.37 -12.85 -7.09
N ASP A 91 2.39 -11.84 -7.95
CA ASP A 91 3.06 -10.55 -7.70
C ASP A 91 2.56 -9.86 -6.43
N CYS A 92 1.24 -9.85 -6.22
CA CYS A 92 0.61 -9.20 -5.08
C CYS A 92 0.92 -9.94 -3.78
N GLU A 93 0.86 -11.27 -3.80
CA GLU A 93 1.17 -12.12 -2.65
C GLU A 93 2.65 -12.01 -2.27
N ALA A 94 3.56 -12.05 -3.23
CA ALA A 94 4.99 -11.85 -3.00
C ALA A 94 5.26 -10.47 -2.36
N ALA A 95 4.62 -9.41 -2.85
CA ALA A 95 4.76 -8.08 -2.27
C ALA A 95 4.19 -7.96 -0.85
N ILE A 96 3.05 -8.61 -0.56
CA ILE A 96 2.48 -8.67 0.79
C ILE A 96 3.42 -9.39 1.75
N LEU A 97 3.99 -10.52 1.33
CA LEU A 97 4.94 -11.30 2.14
C LEU A 97 6.23 -10.52 2.38
N ALA A 98 6.79 -9.88 1.34
CA ALA A 98 7.97 -9.03 1.47
C ALA A 98 7.72 -7.83 2.41
N PHE A 99 6.55 -7.19 2.30
CA PHE A 99 6.16 -6.13 3.22
C PHE A 99 6.08 -6.67 4.66
N ALA A 100 5.40 -7.79 4.89
CA ALA A 100 5.23 -8.37 6.22
C ALA A 100 6.55 -8.81 6.88
N ALA A 101 7.49 -9.32 6.08
CA ALA A 101 8.82 -9.75 6.53
C ALA A 101 9.78 -8.58 6.81
N ALA A 102 9.49 -7.38 6.31
CA ALA A 102 10.34 -6.21 6.53
C ALA A 102 10.35 -5.77 8.01
N PRO A 103 11.47 -5.24 8.51
CA PRO A 103 11.59 -4.70 9.86
C PRO A 103 10.44 -3.76 10.19
N GLU A 104 9.87 -3.89 11.40
CA GLU A 104 8.74 -3.08 11.83
C GLU A 104 9.03 -1.57 11.74
N ALA A 105 10.26 -1.15 12.08
CA ALA A 105 10.68 0.23 11.97
C ALA A 105 10.62 0.76 10.53
N GLU A 106 10.99 -0.05 9.54
CA GLU A 106 10.94 0.35 8.13
C GLU A 106 9.51 0.35 7.60
N ARG A 107 8.69 -0.63 8.00
CA ARG A 107 7.25 -0.63 7.69
C ARG A 107 6.56 0.63 8.21
N ARG A 108 6.86 1.03 9.46
CA ARG A 108 6.33 2.27 10.06
C ARG A 108 6.80 3.51 9.32
N ALA A 109 8.06 3.56 8.90
CA ALA A 109 8.59 4.66 8.10
C ALA A 109 7.84 4.77 6.76
N PHE A 110 7.69 3.66 6.02
CA PHE A 110 6.93 3.63 4.77
C PHE A 110 5.48 4.08 4.96
N VAL A 111 4.79 3.51 5.96
CA VAL A 111 3.43 3.88 6.34
C VAL A 111 3.30 5.37 6.63
N ALA A 112 4.23 5.95 7.39
CA ALA A 112 4.22 7.37 7.69
C ALA A 112 4.35 8.23 6.43
N PHE A 113 5.22 7.83 5.49
CA PHE A 113 5.38 8.54 4.22
C PHE A 113 4.15 8.49 3.32
N VAL A 114 3.41 7.38 3.33
CA VAL A 114 2.22 7.24 2.47
C VAL A 114 0.95 7.82 3.10
N LEU A 115 0.86 7.87 4.44
CA LEU A 115 -0.30 8.46 5.15
C LEU A 115 -0.19 9.97 5.32
N PHE A 116 1.00 10.47 5.63
CA PHE A 116 1.20 11.87 5.98
C PHE A 116 1.91 12.61 4.86
N LYS A 117 1.28 13.68 4.37
CA LYS A 117 1.90 14.56 3.37
C LYS A 117 3.22 15.13 3.90
N THR A 118 4.27 15.00 3.11
CA THR A 118 5.53 15.74 3.34
C THR A 118 5.22 17.23 3.30
N ARG A 119 5.70 17.98 4.29
CA ARG A 119 5.53 19.44 4.39
C ARG A 119 6.68 20.17 3.73
#